data_AF-A0AAV3FVF0-F1
#
_entry.id   AF-A0AAV3FVF0-F1
#
_cell.length_a   1.000
_cell.length_b   1.000
_cell.length_c   1.000
_cell.angle_alpha   90.00
_cell.angle_beta   90.00
_cell.angle_gamma   90.00
#
_symmetry.space_group_name_H-M   'P 1'
#
loop_
_entity.id
_entity.type
_entity.pdbx_description
1 polymer ?
#
loop_
_entity_poly.entity_id
_entity_poly.type
_entity_poly.pdbx_seq_one_letter_code
_entity_poly.pdbx_strand_id
1 'polypeptide(L)'
;MARTPFTQELLHQIFDDTGTMSLELIAERLPDWSEKDIKLRLAAWRYRNNIDYTMANGEIDTFEIINNRKAISEEVSAGRQLKLEEYFKQVQATAEIINKPTASDTNRLKAIQLQQVAMDEIPDQYFKELTELYG
;
A
#
# COMPACT_ATOMS: atom_id res chain seq x y z
N MET A 1 19.07 14.83 23.36
CA MET A 1 17.76 14.40 22.81
C MET A 1 17.97 14.03 21.35
N ALA A 2 17.35 12.95 20.87
CA ALA A 2 17.43 12.58 19.47
C ALA A 2 16.60 13.58 18.64
N ARG A 3 17.14 14.07 17.53
CA ARG A 3 16.46 15.03 16.64
C ARG A 3 15.19 14.38 16.07
N THR A 4 14.08 15.10 16.08
CA THR A 4 12.82 14.59 15.48
C THR A 4 13.06 14.13 14.03
N PRO A 5 12.68 12.90 13.64
CA PRO A 5 12.92 12.40 12.29
C PRO A 5 12.12 13.18 11.23
N PHE A 6 12.80 13.73 10.22
CA PHE A 6 12.13 14.32 9.06
C PHE A 6 11.88 13.24 7.99
N THR A 7 10.65 12.72 7.97
CA THR A 7 10.17 11.65 7.07
C THR A 7 9.13 12.17 6.06
N GLN A 8 8.91 11.42 4.97
CA GLN A 8 7.81 11.73 4.03
C GLN A 8 6.43 11.50 4.65
N GLU A 9 6.33 10.57 5.61
CA GLU A 9 5.09 10.32 6.36
C GLU A 9 4.66 11.53 7.17
N LEU A 10 5.61 12.25 7.77
CA LEU A 10 5.32 13.50 8.47
C LEU A 10 4.75 14.57 7.53
N LEU A 11 5.27 14.65 6.30
CA LEU A 11 4.70 15.56 5.27
C LEU A 11 3.30 15.14 4.85
N HIS A 12 3.05 13.84 4.68
CA HIS A 12 1.70 13.31 4.43
C HIS A 12 0.73 13.69 5.55
N GLN A 13 1.11 13.46 6.80
CA GLN A 13 0.26 13.78 7.95
C GLN A 13 -0.06 15.28 8.03
N ILE A 14 0.91 16.16 7.80
CA ILE A 14 0.66 17.61 7.77
C ILE A 14 -0.36 17.95 6.68
N PHE A 15 -0.20 17.37 5.49
CA PHE A 15 -1.10 17.62 4.37
C PHE A 15 -2.52 17.08 4.63
N ASP A 16 -2.64 15.87 5.17
CA ASP A 16 -3.93 15.27 5.52
C ASP A 16 -4.64 16.04 6.65
N ASP A 17 -3.89 16.52 7.64
CA ASP A 17 -4.42 17.25 8.79
C ASP A 17 -4.88 18.67 8.43
N THR A 18 -4.20 19.34 7.50
CA THR A 18 -4.39 20.78 7.24
C THR A 18 -4.93 21.10 5.86
N GLY A 19 -4.87 20.16 4.92
CA GLY A 19 -5.21 20.35 3.50
C GLY A 19 -4.25 21.27 2.74
N THR A 20 -3.17 21.74 3.38
CA THR A 20 -2.17 22.63 2.80
C THR A 20 -0.77 22.22 3.24
N MET A 21 0.26 22.85 2.67
CA MET A 21 1.63 22.67 3.11
C MET A 21 2.31 24.02 3.21
N SER A 22 2.88 24.35 4.38
CA SER A 22 3.67 25.55 4.57
C SER A 22 4.92 25.26 5.39
N LEU A 23 5.94 26.11 5.28
CA LEU A 23 7.16 25.97 6.07
C LEU A 23 6.90 26.10 7.57
N GLU A 24 5.92 26.92 7.97
CA GLU A 24 5.50 27.09 9.35
C GLU A 24 4.93 25.78 9.92
N LEU A 25 4.00 25.15 9.19
CA LEU A 25 3.41 23.86 9.59
C LEU A 25 4.46 22.74 9.72
N ILE A 26 5.45 22.74 8.83
CA ILE A 26 6.56 21.78 8.90
C ILE A 26 7.45 22.08 10.11
N ALA A 27 7.75 23.35 10.39
CA ALA A 27 8.58 23.76 11.53
C ALA A 27 7.89 23.48 12.87
N GLU A 28 6.57 23.63 12.97
CA GLU A 28 5.78 23.25 14.14
C GLU A 28 5.91 21.76 14.49
N ARG A 29 5.92 20.89 13.47
CA ARG A 29 6.10 19.44 13.64
C ARG A 29 7.58 19.03 13.78
N LEU A 30 8.52 19.91 13.47
CA LEU A 30 9.96 19.68 13.53
C LEU A 30 10.67 20.79 14.32
N PRO A 31 10.38 20.97 15.62
CA PRO A 31 10.91 22.08 16.42
C PRO A 31 12.44 22.03 16.56
N ASP A 32 13.05 20.85 16.39
CA ASP A 32 14.51 20.66 16.43
C ASP A 32 15.20 20.96 15.08
N TRP A 33 14.46 21.42 14.07
CA TRP A 33 15.01 21.71 12.75
C TRP A 33 15.01 23.20 12.46
N SER A 34 16.14 23.70 11.96
CA SER A 34 16.18 25.04 11.41
C SER A 34 15.41 25.09 10.09
N GLU A 35 14.78 26.23 9.79
CA GLU A 35 14.10 26.45 8.51
C GLU A 35 15.02 26.20 7.31
N LYS A 36 16.30 26.55 7.44
CA LYS A 36 17.34 26.28 6.44
C LYS A 36 17.52 24.78 6.20
N ASP A 37 17.58 23.97 7.25
CA ASP A 37 17.71 22.52 7.13
C ASP A 37 16.45 21.89 6.54
N ILE A 38 15.27 22.42 6.89
CA ILE A 38 13.99 21.98 6.33
C ILE A 38 13.97 22.21 4.83
N LYS A 39 14.29 23.43 4.38
CA LYS A 39 14.39 23.80 2.96
C LYS A 39 15.40 22.93 2.21
N LEU A 40 16.57 22.67 2.81
CA LEU A 40 17.59 21.82 2.21
C LEU A 40 17.10 20.38 2.02
N ARG A 41 16.37 19.85 3.01
CA ARG A 41 15.80 18.49 2.95
C ARG A 41 14.70 18.38 1.90
N LEU A 42 13.79 19.35 1.85
CA LEU A 42 12.73 19.42 0.83
C LEU A 42 13.33 19.52 -0.57
N ALA A 43 14.35 20.36 -0.78
CA ALA A 43 15.05 20.46 -2.06
C ALA A 43 15.70 19.14 -2.46
N ALA A 44 16.33 18.42 -1.51
CA ALA A 44 16.93 17.12 -1.77
C ALA A 44 15.89 16.05 -2.15
N TRP A 45 14.69 16.08 -1.57
CA TRP A 45 13.60 15.18 -1.96
C TRP A 45 12.97 15.56 -3.29
N ARG A 46 12.81 16.85 -3.56
CA ARG A 46 12.36 17.34 -4.86
C ARG A 46 13.29 16.91 -5.98
N TYR A 47 14.61 17.08 -5.79
CA TYR A 47 15.64 16.63 -6.74
C TYR A 47 15.57 15.13 -7.03
N ARG A 48 15.12 14.32 -6.06
CA ARG A 48 14.96 12.87 -6.20
C ARG A 48 13.58 12.45 -6.70
N ASN A 49 12.73 13.39 -7.13
CA ASN A 49 11.34 13.15 -7.54
C ASN A 49 10.52 12.42 -6.46
N ASN A 50 10.77 12.74 -5.19
CA ASN A 50 10.01 12.20 -4.07
C ASN A 50 8.78 13.05 -3.73
N ILE A 51 8.89 14.35 -3.98
CA ILE A 51 7.88 15.38 -3.79
C ILE A 51 8.02 16.42 -4.91
N ASP A 52 6.98 17.19 -5.17
CA ASP A 52 7.08 18.44 -5.94
C ASP A 52 6.34 19.56 -5.22
N TYR A 53 6.76 20.80 -5.47
CA TYR A 53 6.11 21.97 -4.88
C TYR A 53 6.37 23.26 -5.65
N THR A 54 5.43 24.19 -5.72
CA THR A 54 5.69 25.55 -6.20
C THR A 54 5.89 26.50 -5.04
N MET A 55 6.65 27.57 -5.27
CA MET A 55 6.78 28.65 -4.31
C MET A 55 6.10 29.89 -4.88
N ALA A 56 5.19 30.51 -4.13
CA ALA A 56 4.62 31.82 -4.43
C ALA A 56 4.82 32.74 -3.22
N ASN A 57 5.32 33.95 -3.44
CA ASN A 57 5.55 34.96 -2.38
C ASN A 57 6.40 34.49 -1.18
N GLY A 58 7.27 33.50 -1.38
CA GLY A 58 8.12 32.96 -0.31
C GLY A 58 7.49 31.80 0.48
N GLU A 59 6.27 31.41 0.14
CA GLU A 59 5.53 30.30 0.73
C GLU A 59 5.35 29.15 -0.28
N ILE A 60 5.07 27.95 0.24
CA ILE A 60 4.72 26.79 -0.57
C ILE A 60 3.28 26.99 -1.05
N ASP A 61 3.09 27.04 -2.36
CA ASP A 61 1.82 27.34 -3.03
C ASP A 61 1.10 26.06 -3.47
N THR A 62 1.84 25.14 -4.09
CA THR A 62 1.37 23.78 -4.38
C THR A 62 2.33 22.79 -3.77
N PHE A 63 1.82 21.62 -3.35
CA PHE A 63 2.63 20.56 -2.79
C PHE A 63 2.05 19.20 -3.20
N GLU A 64 2.89 18.34 -3.74
CA GLU A 64 2.53 16.99 -4.17
C GLU A 64 3.57 15.98 -3.67
N ILE A 65 3.10 14.82 -3.20
CA ILE A 65 3.98 13.71 -2.83
C ILE A 65 3.97 12.70 -3.96
N ILE A 66 5.06 12.68 -4.74
CA ILE A 66 5.18 11.82 -5.94
C ILE A 66 5.43 10.36 -5.57
N ASN A 67 6.37 10.10 -4.64
CA ASN A 67 6.75 8.74 -4.24
C ASN A 67 6.48 8.55 -2.76
N ASN A 68 5.25 8.13 -2.43
CA ASN A 68 4.91 7.70 -1.08
C ASN A 68 5.21 6.20 -0.91
N ARG A 69 6.36 5.88 -0.30
CA ARG A 69 6.74 4.49 -0.03
C ARG A 69 5.74 3.73 0.83
N LYS A 70 4.97 4.40 1.69
CA LYS A 70 3.95 3.78 2.52
C LYS A 70 2.71 3.42 1.70
N ALA A 71 2.20 4.35 0.88
CA ALA A 71 1.11 4.06 -0.07
C ALA A 71 1.50 2.95 -1.06
N ILE A 72 2.73 2.97 -1.58
CA ILE A 72 3.22 1.89 -2.46
C ILE A 72 3.28 0.56 -1.70
N SER A 73 3.72 0.56 -0.44
CA SER A 73 3.75 -0.66 0.37
C SER A 73 2.35 -1.18 0.69
N GLU A 74 1.41 -0.30 0.98
CA GLU A 74 0.00 -0.63 1.25
C GLU A 74 -0.70 -1.10 -0.03
N GLU A 75 -0.43 -0.48 -1.18
CA GLU A 75 -0.93 -0.90 -2.50
C GLU A 75 -0.36 -2.26 -2.92
N VAL A 76 0.94 -2.49 -2.72
CA VAL A 76 1.56 -3.82 -2.95
C VAL A 76 0.97 -4.86 -2.00
N SER A 77 0.70 -4.49 -0.74
CA SER A 77 0.04 -5.37 0.23
C SER A 77 -1.40 -5.71 -0.19
N ALA A 78 -2.17 -4.71 -0.61
CA ALA A 78 -3.54 -4.87 -1.10
C ALA A 78 -3.58 -5.69 -2.40
N GLY A 79 -2.67 -5.44 -3.33
CA GLY A 79 -2.53 -6.23 -4.56
C GLY A 79 -2.18 -7.70 -4.28
N ARG A 80 -1.31 -7.94 -3.29
CA ARG A 80 -1.01 -9.30 -2.83
C ARG A 80 -2.24 -9.97 -2.19
N GLN A 81 -3.00 -9.23 -1.40
CA GLN A 81 -4.24 -9.73 -0.79
C GLN A 81 -5.31 -10.06 -1.83
N LEU A 82 -5.53 -9.18 -2.81
CA LEU A 82 -6.43 -9.43 -3.94
C LEU A 82 -6.06 -10.71 -4.70
N LYS A 83 -4.76 -10.93 -4.95
CA LYS A 83 -4.29 -12.16 -5.62
C LYS A 83 -4.58 -13.42 -4.79
N LEU A 84 -4.40 -13.36 -3.47
CA LEU A 84 -4.74 -14.46 -2.57
C LEU A 84 -6.25 -14.74 -2.54
N GLU A 85 -7.09 -13.69 -2.58
CA GLU A 85 -8.54 -13.82 -2.70
C GLU A 85 -8.96 -14.45 -4.04
N GLU A 86 -8.31 -14.10 -5.15
CA GLU A 86 -8.56 -14.72 -6.46
C GLU A 86 -8.25 -16.21 -6.45
N TYR A 87 -7.10 -16.61 -5.90
CA TYR A 87 -6.77 -18.02 -5.74
C TYR A 87 -7.78 -18.73 -4.84
N PHE A 88 -8.24 -18.09 -3.76
CA PHE A 88 -9.24 -18.68 -2.88
C PHE A 88 -10.59 -18.90 -3.59
N LYS A 89 -11.04 -17.92 -4.40
CA LYS A 89 -12.23 -18.07 -5.26
C LYS A 89 -12.06 -19.23 -6.25
N GLN A 90 -10.86 -19.42 -6.81
CA GLN A 90 -10.56 -20.56 -7.68
C GLN A 90 -10.66 -21.89 -6.93
N VAL A 91 -10.21 -21.97 -5.67
CA VAL A 91 -10.38 -23.15 -4.81
C VAL A 91 -11.86 -23.46 -4.57
N GLN A 92 -12.69 -22.45 -4.30
CA GLN A 92 -14.13 -22.61 -4.11
C GLN A 92 -14.82 -23.10 -5.41
N ALA A 93 -14.55 -22.44 -6.54
CA ALA A 93 -15.15 -22.79 -7.82
C ALA A 93 -14.77 -24.22 -8.28
N THR A 94 -13.52 -24.62 -8.05
CA THR A 94 -13.08 -25.99 -8.36
C THR A 94 -13.69 -27.02 -7.40
N ALA A 95 -13.87 -26.69 -6.12
CA ALA A 95 -14.59 -27.53 -5.16
C ALA A 95 -16.04 -27.79 -5.59
N GLU A 96 -16.74 -26.79 -6.10
CA GLU A 96 -18.09 -26.95 -6.65
C GLU A 96 -18.13 -27.95 -7.81
N ILE A 97 -17.17 -27.86 -8.74
CA ILE A 97 -17.06 -28.79 -9.88
C ILE A 97 -16.75 -30.22 -9.39
N ILE A 98 -15.86 -30.35 -8.42
CA ILE A 98 -15.50 -31.66 -7.83
C ILE A 98 -16.70 -32.27 -7.12
N ASN A 99 -17.47 -31.49 -6.37
CA ASN A 99 -18.60 -32.00 -5.61
C ASN A 99 -19.86 -32.22 -6.47
N LYS A 100 -19.88 -31.71 -7.72
CA LYS A 100 -21.02 -31.87 -8.62
C LYS A 100 -21.19 -33.33 -9.07
N PRO A 101 -22.36 -33.97 -8.79
CA PRO A 101 -22.58 -35.37 -9.15
C PRO A 101 -22.57 -35.63 -10.66
N THR A 102 -22.93 -34.62 -11.46
CA THR A 102 -23.01 -34.71 -12.92
C THR A 102 -21.72 -34.32 -13.64
N ALA A 103 -20.66 -33.99 -12.90
CA ALA A 103 -19.37 -33.68 -13.52
C ALA A 103 -18.73 -34.96 -14.06
N SER A 104 -18.23 -34.92 -15.30
CA SER A 104 -17.46 -36.03 -15.87
C SER A 104 -16.15 -36.23 -15.13
N ASP A 105 -15.62 -37.45 -15.14
CA ASP A 105 -14.35 -37.79 -14.48
C ASP A 105 -13.18 -36.93 -14.98
N THR A 106 -13.15 -36.63 -16.28
CA THR A 106 -12.14 -35.74 -16.87
C THR A 106 -12.24 -34.31 -16.33
N ASN A 107 -13.45 -33.78 -16.15
CA ASN A 107 -13.65 -32.44 -15.62
C ASN A 107 -13.33 -32.38 -14.11
N ARG A 108 -13.70 -33.44 -13.38
CA ARG A 108 -13.35 -33.60 -11.96
C ARG A 108 -11.84 -33.63 -11.76
N LEU A 109 -11.11 -34.40 -12.57
CA LEU A 109 -9.65 -34.52 -12.47
C LEU A 109 -8.94 -33.20 -12.80
N LYS A 110 -9.41 -32.48 -13.83
CA LYS A 110 -8.91 -31.12 -14.14
C LYS A 110 -9.18 -30.13 -13.00
N ALA A 111 -10.36 -30.19 -12.40
CA ALA A 111 -10.72 -29.33 -11.28
C ALA A 111 -9.84 -29.60 -10.05
N ILE A 112 -9.55 -30.86 -9.73
CA ILE A 112 -8.61 -31.23 -8.65
C ILE A 112 -7.21 -30.65 -8.91
N GLN A 113 -6.70 -30.77 -10.14
CA GLN A 113 -5.38 -30.23 -10.50
C GLN A 113 -5.34 -28.70 -10.36
N LEU A 114 -6.36 -28.01 -10.86
CA LEU A 114 -6.46 -26.55 -10.75
C LEU A 114 -6.65 -26.08 -9.31
N GLN A 115 -7.35 -26.86 -8.48
CA GLN A 115 -7.52 -26.60 -7.06
C GLN A 115 -6.19 -26.69 -6.34
N GLN A 116 -5.40 -27.73 -6.58
CA GLN A 116 -4.10 -27.92 -5.93
C GLN A 116 -3.15 -26.76 -6.25
N VAL A 117 -3.07 -26.35 -7.52
CA VAL A 117 -2.22 -25.21 -7.93
C VAL A 117 -2.64 -23.92 -7.23
N ALA A 118 -3.95 -23.68 -7.08
CA ALA A 118 -4.43 -22.49 -6.37
C ALA A 118 -4.15 -22.57 -4.85
N MET A 119 -4.26 -23.76 -4.24
CA MET A 119 -3.94 -23.96 -2.83
C MET A 119 -2.45 -23.80 -2.54
N ASP A 120 -1.57 -24.28 -3.42
CA ASP A 120 -0.11 -24.17 -3.26
C ASP A 120 0.37 -22.70 -3.26
N GLU A 121 -0.40 -21.79 -3.88
CA GLU A 121 -0.13 -20.36 -3.92
C GLU A 121 -0.65 -19.60 -2.68
N ILE A 122 -1.51 -20.21 -1.86
CA ILE A 122 -2.10 -19.60 -0.66
C ILE A 122 -1.40 -20.17 0.59
N PRO A 123 -0.65 -19.36 1.35
CA PRO A 123 -0.08 -19.84 2.61
C PRO A 123 -1.17 -20.20 3.64
N ASP A 124 -0.95 -21.26 4.42
CA ASP A 124 -1.92 -21.83 5.38
C ASP A 124 -2.62 -20.79 6.27
N GLN A 125 -1.87 -19.80 6.78
CA GLN A 125 -2.40 -18.74 7.64
C GLN A 125 -3.48 -17.90 6.92
N TYR A 126 -3.26 -17.58 5.64
CA TYR A 126 -4.20 -16.79 4.84
C TYR A 126 -5.36 -17.66 4.36
N PHE A 127 -5.13 -18.95 4.10
CA PHE A 127 -6.21 -19.87 3.75
C PHE A 127 -7.25 -19.96 4.87
N LYS A 128 -6.80 -20.05 6.13
CA LYS A 128 -7.68 -20.06 7.30
C LYS A 128 -8.47 -18.75 7.42
N GLU A 129 -7.80 -17.60 7.33
CA GLU A 129 -8.44 -16.29 7.39
C GLU A 129 -9.49 -16.12 6.27
N LEU A 130 -9.14 -16.47 5.03
CA LEU A 130 -10.06 -16.38 3.89
C LEU A 130 -11.25 -17.33 4.03
N THR A 131 -11.04 -18.51 4.63
CA THR A 131 -12.14 -19.44 4.95
C THR A 131 -13.05 -18.87 6.05
N GLU A 132 -12.52 -18.16 7.04
CA GLU A 132 -13.34 -17.52 8.08
C GLU A 132 -14.12 -16.31 7.55
N LEU A 133 -13.57 -15.60 6.54
CA LEU A 133 -14.21 -14.43 5.93
C LEU A 133 -15.24 -14.79 4.85
N TYR A 134 -14.98 -15.84 4.06
CA TYR A 134 -15.72 -16.16 2.83
C TYR A 134 -16.22 -17.61 2.73
N GLY A 135 -15.90 -18.49 3.70
CA GLY A 135 -16.36 -19.88 3.77
C GLY A 135 -17.68 -20.03 4.49
#